data_AF-A0A7J3KI46-F1
#
_entry.id   AF-A0A7J3KI46-F1
#
_cell.length_a   1.000
_cell.length_b   1.000
_cell.length_c   1.000
_cell.angle_alpha   90.00
_cell.angle_beta   90.00
_cell.angle_gamma   90.00
#
_symmetry.space_group_name_H-M   'P 1'
#
loop_
_entity.id
_entity.type
_entity.pdbx_description
1 polymer ?
#
loop_
_entity_poly.entity_id
_entity_poly.type
_entity_poly.pdbx_seq_one_letter_code
_entity_poly.pdbx_strand_id
1 'polypeptide(L)' 'MTKASIEVFKKAGLAHLIRHHTGHGLGLEGHEPPWLDIGNQEKLKAGMVVSCEPGIYEAGFAGFRPTRCW' A
#
# COMPACT_ATOMS: atom_id res chain seq x y z
N MET A 1 -4.41 0.22 -3.89
CA MET A 1 -3.49 1.26 -3.36
C MET A 1 -4.31 2.40 -2.76
N THR A 2 -3.87 3.09 -1.70
CA THR A 2 -4.58 4.27 -1.14
C THR A 2 -4.48 5.51 -2.03
N LYS A 3 -5.41 6.46 -1.85
CA LYS A 3 -5.41 7.73 -2.60
C LYS A 3 -4.12 8.53 -2.40
N ALA A 4 -3.60 8.60 -1.18
CA ALA A 4 -2.37 9.34 -0.88
C ALA A 4 -1.17 8.83 -1.70
N SER A 5 -0.96 7.51 -1.73
CA SER A 5 0.12 6.91 -2.52
C SER A 5 -0.09 7.07 -4.02
N ILE A 6 -1.34 6.91 -4.51
CA ILE A 6 -1.67 7.10 -5.92
C ILE A 6 -1.34 8.51 -6.39
N GLU A 7 -1.69 9.54 -5.61
CA GLU A 7 -1.44 10.93 -6.02
C GLU A 7 0.05 11.27 -6.10
N VAL A 8 0.89 10.69 -5.23
CA VAL A 8 2.35 10.81 -5.33
C VAL A 8 2.86 10.18 -6.63
N PHE A 9 2.45 8.95 -6.93
CA PHE A 9 2.89 8.28 -8.16
C PHE A 9 2.34 8.94 -9.43
N LYS A 10 1.11 9.46 -9.41
CA LYS A 10 0.55 10.24 -10.52
C LYS A 10 1.36 11.50 -10.80
N LYS A 11 1.71 12.27 -9.77
CA LYS A 11 2.55 13.47 -9.90
C LYS A 11 3.93 13.13 -10.49
N ALA A 12 4.45 11.95 -10.22
CA ALA A 12 5.69 11.44 -10.79
C ALA A 12 5.53 10.78 -12.18
N GLY A 13 4.30 10.66 -12.71
CA GLY A 13 4.04 9.97 -13.98
C GLY A 13 4.07 8.43 -13.92
N LEU A 14 4.15 7.84 -12.73
CA LEU A 14 4.39 6.40 -12.50
C LEU A 14 3.11 5.62 -12.15
N ALA A 15 1.93 6.23 -12.22
CA ALA A 15 0.69 5.59 -11.79
C ALA A 15 0.35 4.29 -12.55
N HIS A 16 0.81 4.16 -13.80
CA HIS A 16 0.62 2.98 -14.63
C HIS A 16 1.43 1.75 -14.16
N LEU A 17 2.40 1.95 -13.25
CA LEU A 17 3.25 0.90 -12.68
C LEU A 17 2.71 0.34 -11.36
N ILE A 18 1.58 0.86 -10.87
CA ILE A 18 0.96 0.41 -9.62
C ILE A 18 0.30 -0.96 -9.84
N ARG A 19 0.58 -1.92 -8.95
CA ARG A 19 0.03 -3.29 -9.04
C ARG A 19 -0.75 -3.76 -7.81
N HIS A 20 -0.50 -3.19 -6.63
CA HIS A 20 -0.99 -3.74 -5.35
C HIS A 20 -1.56 -2.67 -4.40
N HIS A 21 -2.08 -3.10 -3.25
CA HIS A 21 -2.50 -2.25 -2.14
C HIS A 21 -1.32 -1.51 -1.51
N THR A 22 -1.60 -0.45 -0.73
CA THR A 22 -0.56 0.21 0.06
C THR A 22 -0.14 -0.66 1.23
N GLY A 23 -1.00 -1.52 1.75
CA GLY A 23 -0.68 -2.36 2.90
C GLY A 23 -1.91 -3.01 3.48
N HIS A 24 -1.75 -3.61 4.66
CA HIS A 24 -2.74 -4.43 5.34
C HIS A 24 -2.46 -4.48 6.84
N GLY A 25 -3.40 -5.01 7.62
CA GLY A 25 -3.23 -5.32 9.02
C GLY A 25 -2.27 -6.49 9.25
N LEU A 26 -1.67 -6.51 10.42
CA LEU A 26 -0.75 -7.54 10.88
C LEU A 26 -1.14 -8.00 12.28
N GLY A 27 -1.16 -9.31 12.49
CA GLY A 27 -1.50 -9.91 13.77
C GLY A 27 -1.23 -11.40 13.78
N LEU A 28 -2.28 -12.21 13.87
CA LEU A 28 -2.15 -13.67 13.85
C LEU A 28 -1.92 -14.19 12.43
N GLU A 29 -2.49 -13.49 11.44
CA GLU A 29 -2.27 -13.80 10.03
C GLU A 29 -1.19 -12.90 9.44
N GLY A 30 -0.50 -13.41 8.40
CA GLY A 30 0.48 -12.62 7.66
C GLY A 30 -0.16 -11.47 6.88
N HIS A 31 -1.45 -11.59 6.54
CA HIS A 31 -2.24 -10.54 5.90
C HIS A 31 -3.66 -10.56 6.47
N GLU A 32 -4.01 -9.56 7.28
CA GLU A 32 -5.34 -9.42 7.86
C GLU A 32 -5.90 -8.01 7.63
N PRO A 33 -7.21 -7.78 7.82
CA PRO A 33 -7.76 -6.43 7.88
C PRO A 33 -7.11 -5.61 9.01
N PRO A 34 -7.05 -4.26 8.90
CA PRO A 34 -7.64 -3.44 7.85
C PRO A 34 -6.77 -3.37 6.58
N TRP A 35 -7.40 -3.32 5.42
CA TRP A 35 -6.70 -3.14 4.13
C TRP A 35 -6.45 -1.66 3.83
N LEU A 36 -5.21 -1.29 3.52
CA LEU A 36 -4.89 0.07 3.06
C LEU A 36 -5.08 0.17 1.54
N ASP A 37 -6.33 0.34 1.14
CA ASP A 37 -6.76 0.41 -0.26
C ASP A 37 -7.85 1.47 -0.47
N ILE A 38 -8.02 1.98 -1.69
CA ILE A 38 -9.10 2.91 -2.05
C ILE A 38 -10.49 2.31 -1.81
N GLY A 39 -10.62 0.98 -1.88
CA GLY A 39 -11.87 0.26 -1.65
C GLY A 39 -12.26 0.15 -0.18
N ASN A 40 -11.32 0.33 0.76
CA ASN A 40 -11.59 0.20 2.19
C ASN A 40 -11.88 1.57 2.82
N GLN A 41 -13.01 1.67 3.53
CA GLN A 41 -13.44 2.90 4.23
C GLN A 41 -13.24 2.81 5.75
N GLU A 42 -12.67 1.71 6.25
CA GLU A 42 -12.41 1.55 7.68
C GLU A 42 -11.41 2.59 8.19
N LYS A 43 -11.77 3.26 9.28
CA LYS A 43 -10.89 4.21 9.95
C LYS A 43 -9.90 3.46 10.84
N LEU A 44 -8.61 3.74 10.66
CA LEU A 44 -7.57 3.26 11.58
C LEU A 44 -7.81 3.78 13.00
N LYS A 45 -7.60 2.91 13.97
CA LYS A 45 -7.75 3.18 15.40
C LYS A 45 -6.43 2.89 16.11
N ALA A 46 -6.21 3.55 17.24
CA ALA A 46 -5.06 3.27 18.09
C ALA A 46 -5.01 1.78 18.47
N GLY A 47 -3.81 1.19 18.44
CA GLY A 47 -3.58 -0.23 18.72
C GLY A 47 -3.69 -1.14 17.50
N MET A 48 -4.17 -0.65 16.35
CA MET A 48 -4.06 -1.39 15.08
C MET A 48 -2.61 -1.35 14.59
N VAL A 49 -2.10 -2.49 14.13
CA VAL A 49 -0.78 -2.61 13.51
C VAL A 49 -0.97 -2.84 12.02
N VAL A 50 -0.31 -2.04 11.19
CA VAL A 50 -0.45 -2.11 9.71
C VAL A 50 0.89 -2.01 9.01
N SER A 51 1.00 -2.67 7.86
CA SER A 51 2.08 -2.45 6.91
C SER A 51 1.80 -1.21 6.04
N CYS A 52 2.84 -0.46 5.70
CA CYS A 52 2.82 0.61 4.71
C CYS A 52 3.93 0.36 3.68
N GLU A 53 3.50 0.01 2.48
CA GLU A 53 4.30 -0.61 1.44
C GLU A 53 3.89 -0.18 0.02
N PRO A 54 3.84 1.12 -0.31
CA PRO A 54 3.54 1.53 -1.69
C PRO A 54 4.63 1.03 -2.64
N GLY A 55 4.24 0.35 -3.73
CA GLY A 55 5.19 -0.21 -4.69
C GLY A 55 4.82 0.04 -6.15
N ILE A 56 5.85 0.11 -6.98
CA ILE A 56 5.79 0.25 -8.45
C ILE A 56 6.64 -0.83 -9.12
N TYR A 57 6.21 -1.28 -10.30
CA TYR A 57 6.81 -2.40 -11.00
C TYR A 57 6.88 -2.11 -12.50
N GLU A 58 8.09 -1.93 -13.03
CA GLU A 58 8.38 -1.76 -14.46
C GLU A 58 8.73 -3.10 -15.08
N ALA A 59 7.95 -3.51 -16.09
CA ALA A 59 8.10 -4.82 -16.68
C ALA A 59 9.42 -4.93 -17.46
N GLY A 60 10.18 -5.99 -17.22
CA GLY A 60 11.48 -6.20 -17.87
C GLY A 60 12.62 -5.32 -17.32
N PHE A 61 12.37 -4.52 -16.28
CA PHE A 61 13.39 -3.70 -15.64
C PHE A 61 13.54 -4.03 -14.16
N ALA A 62 12.66 -3.52 -13.30
CA ALA A 62 12.75 -3.70 -11.85
C ALA A 62 11.43 -3.36 -11.15
N GLY A 63 11.32 -3.78 -9.89
CA GLY A 63 10.29 -3.32 -8.96
C GLY A 63 10.90 -2.69 -7.72
N PHE A 64 10.19 -1.76 -7.11
CA PHE A 64 10.56 -1.15 -5.84
C PHE A 64 9.35 -1.08 -4.91
N ARG A 65 9.50 -1.64 -3.71
CA ARG A 65 8.48 -1.66 -2.66
C ARG A 65 9.14 -1.54 -1.29
N PRO A 66 9.34 -0.33 -0.75
CA PRO A 66 9.80 -0.15 0.61
C PRO A 66 8.67 -0.52 1.57
N THR A 67 8.98 -1.37 2.55
CA THR A 67 8.02 -1.81 3.58
C THR A 67 8.37 -1.21 4.93
N ARG A 68 7.35 -0.70 5.64
CA ARG A 68 7.44 -0.32 7.06
C ARG A 68 6.16 -0.67 7.79
N CYS A 69 6.28 -1.22 8.99
CA CYS A 69 5.14 -1.44 9.89
C CYS A 69 4.97 -0.26 10.86
N TRP A 70 3.71 0.05 11.17
CA TRP A 70 3.28 1.09 12.10
C TRP A 70 2.31 0.52 13.13
#